data_AF-A0AAP0EQY9-F1
#
_entry.id   AF-A0AAP0EQY9-F1
#
_cell.length_a   1.000
_cell.length_b   1.000
_cell.length_c   1.000
_cell.angle_alpha   90.00
_cell.angle_beta   90.00
_cell.angle_gamma   90.00
#
_symmetry.space_group_name_H-M   'P 1'
#
loop_
_entity.id
_entity.type
_entity.pdbx_description
1 polymer ?
#
loop_
_entity_poly.entity_id
_entity_poly.type
_entity_poly.pdbx_seq_one_letter_code
_entity_poly.pdbx_strand_id
1 'polypeptide(L)'
;MALIKKFYFVFVLLISLVIAPTHGNENGLAVQEEAVHHYHSIPGALLNAGYTLMSHITEGTLLTLYQGIDLDKANLTIFCPTDEAFLAAGLEEYIHRPSLELLQYHIALTKVDREDLETLIPFGSKLDTLRHHHPLVVTTLGHANASINNVPIEAWNLYNDGKIVVHGVHSFFDPAFQTAQFPINSNGTAETNTSVTYWTRTLVVILAVSLVVFCAMLVRALTHKFLISKVEVDTSPKLFPSDSKCKDPNVVSMAPVLKIVITKV
;
A
#
# COMPACT_ATOMS: atom_id res chain seq x y z
N MET A 1 -19.27 -18.41 30.76
CA MET A 1 -19.22 -18.23 29.27
C MET A 1 -19.39 -16.77 28.82
N ALA A 2 -20.12 -15.93 29.57
CA ALA A 2 -20.29 -14.51 29.26
C ALA A 2 -18.99 -13.68 29.41
N LEU A 3 -18.08 -14.09 30.31
CA LEU A 3 -16.82 -13.40 30.54
C LEU A 3 -15.85 -13.45 29.33
N ILE A 4 -15.83 -14.58 28.62
CA ILE A 4 -14.98 -14.79 27.43
C ILE A 4 -15.48 -13.96 26.25
N LYS A 5 -16.80 -13.82 26.09
CA LYS A 5 -17.39 -12.94 25.06
C LYS A 5 -17.09 -11.47 25.33
N LYS A 6 -17.10 -11.05 26.61
CA LYS A 6 -16.71 -9.69 27.00
C LYS A 6 -15.22 -9.44 26.75
N PHE A 7 -14.36 -10.41 27.03
CA PHE A 7 -12.93 -10.32 26.73
C PHE A 7 -12.65 -10.27 25.23
N TYR A 8 -13.33 -11.10 24.44
CA TYR A 8 -13.20 -11.08 22.97
C TYR A 8 -13.72 -9.78 22.37
N PHE A 9 -14.83 -9.24 22.88
CA PHE A 9 -15.35 -7.95 22.45
C PHE A 9 -14.41 -6.78 22.78
N VAL A 10 -13.86 -6.76 23.99
CA VAL A 10 -12.85 -5.75 24.40
C VAL A 10 -11.56 -5.91 23.58
N PHE A 11 -11.15 -7.14 23.27
CA PHE A 11 -9.97 -7.43 22.45
C PHE A 11 -10.15 -7.00 20.99
N VAL A 12 -11.31 -7.23 20.38
CA VAL A 12 -11.64 -6.71 19.04
C VAL A 12 -11.67 -5.18 19.07
N LEU A 13 -12.24 -4.56 20.10
CA LEU A 13 -12.32 -3.10 20.23
C LEU A 13 -10.94 -2.45 20.47
N LEU A 14 -10.02 -3.14 21.15
CA LEU A 14 -8.63 -2.71 21.31
C LEU A 14 -7.81 -2.87 20.03
N ILE A 15 -8.03 -3.92 19.24
CA ILE A 15 -7.43 -4.03 17.89
C ILE A 15 -7.95 -2.92 16.98
N SER A 16 -9.25 -2.62 17.04
CA SER A 16 -9.83 -1.49 16.32
C SER A 16 -9.27 -0.14 16.76
N LEU A 17 -8.80 0.00 18.00
CA LEU A 17 -8.17 1.21 18.54
C LEU A 17 -6.67 1.33 18.16
N VAL A 18 -6.00 0.20 17.91
CA VAL A 18 -4.63 0.16 17.38
C VAL A 18 -4.61 0.38 15.86
N ILE A 19 -5.70 0.04 15.16
CA ILE A 19 -5.92 0.35 13.74
C ILE A 19 -6.70 1.68 13.57
N ALA A 20 -7.19 2.28 14.65
CA ALA A 20 -7.80 3.60 14.59
C ALA A 20 -6.70 4.62 14.25
N PRO A 21 -6.87 5.43 13.19
CA PRO A 21 -5.92 6.49 12.89
C PRO A 21 -5.84 7.42 14.11
N THR A 22 -4.64 7.56 14.66
CA THR A 22 -4.38 8.45 15.79
C THR A 22 -4.85 9.84 15.43
N HIS A 23 -5.83 10.36 16.16
CA HIS A 23 -6.30 11.73 16.03
C HIS A 23 -5.12 12.68 16.27
N GLY A 24 -4.61 13.21 15.17
CA GLY A 24 -3.39 13.99 15.10
C GLY A 24 -3.30 14.61 13.71
N ASN A 25 -4.03 15.71 13.57
CA ASN A 25 -4.16 16.58 12.40
C ASN A 25 -5.25 16.18 11.40
N GLU A 26 -6.12 17.15 11.12
CA GLU A 26 -7.41 17.04 10.42
C GLU A 26 -7.26 16.87 8.89
N ASN A 27 -6.13 16.32 8.43
CA ASN A 27 -5.76 16.23 7.02
C ASN A 27 -5.79 14.80 6.45
N GLY A 28 -6.15 13.79 7.24
CA GLY A 28 -6.05 12.37 6.86
C GLY A 28 -7.21 11.80 6.02
N LEU A 29 -8.34 12.50 5.89
CA LEU A 29 -9.46 12.03 5.06
C LEU A 29 -9.26 12.39 3.57
N ALA A 30 -8.46 13.42 3.27
CA ALA A 30 -8.22 13.91 1.91
C ALA A 30 -7.19 13.06 1.13
N VAL A 31 -6.26 12.40 1.82
CA VAL A 31 -5.15 11.64 1.21
C VAL A 31 -5.63 10.40 0.43
N GLN A 32 -6.73 9.77 0.88
CA GLN A 32 -7.31 8.64 0.17
C GLN A 32 -8.23 9.08 -0.98
N GLU A 33 -8.83 10.26 -0.88
CA GLU A 33 -9.82 10.75 -1.85
C GLU A 33 -9.15 11.39 -3.09
N GLU A 34 -8.07 12.16 -2.92
CA GLU A 34 -7.28 12.73 -4.04
C GLU A 34 -6.51 11.66 -4.83
N ALA A 35 -5.85 10.71 -4.16
CA ALA A 35 -5.13 9.62 -4.84
C ALA A 35 -6.08 8.73 -5.67
N VAL A 36 -7.30 8.50 -5.16
CA VAL A 36 -8.36 7.78 -5.89
C VAL A 36 -8.89 8.59 -7.07
N HIS A 37 -8.94 9.92 -6.95
CA HIS A 37 -9.34 10.81 -8.04
C HIS A 37 -8.37 10.71 -9.23
N HIS A 38 -7.07 10.91 -9.02
CA HIS A 38 -6.09 10.86 -10.12
C HIS A 38 -5.96 9.46 -10.73
N TYR A 39 -6.11 8.41 -9.92
CA TYR A 39 -6.11 7.01 -10.37
C TYR A 39 -7.11 6.74 -11.49
N HIS A 40 -8.27 7.39 -11.48
CA HIS A 40 -9.26 7.23 -12.53
C HIS A 40 -9.18 8.33 -13.60
N SER A 41 -8.86 9.57 -13.21
CA SER A 41 -8.88 10.71 -14.12
C SER A 41 -7.73 10.71 -15.13
N ILE A 42 -6.50 10.33 -14.74
CA ILE A 42 -5.35 10.35 -15.65
C ILE A 42 -5.50 9.30 -16.76
N PRO A 43 -5.75 8.00 -16.47
CA PRO A 43 -5.96 7.01 -17.52
C PRO A 43 -7.14 7.38 -18.43
N GLY A 44 -8.25 7.84 -17.86
CA GLY A 44 -9.42 8.28 -18.63
C GLY A 44 -9.11 9.43 -19.59
N ALA A 45 -8.32 10.42 -19.15
CA ALA A 45 -7.89 11.53 -20.00
C ALA A 45 -6.98 11.07 -21.14
N LEU A 46 -6.03 10.17 -20.85
CA LEU A 46 -5.14 9.58 -21.86
C LEU A 46 -5.92 8.78 -22.91
N LEU A 47 -6.85 7.94 -22.48
CA LEU A 47 -7.70 7.16 -23.38
C LEU A 47 -8.52 8.05 -24.31
N ASN A 48 -9.14 9.11 -23.76
CA ASN A 48 -9.93 10.07 -24.54
C ASN A 48 -9.08 10.85 -25.56
N ALA A 49 -7.79 11.02 -25.28
CA ALA A 49 -6.83 11.67 -26.16
C ALA A 49 -6.18 10.73 -27.19
N GLY A 50 -6.49 9.43 -27.17
CA GLY A 50 -5.94 8.44 -28.10
C GLY A 50 -4.62 7.80 -27.66
N TYR A 51 -4.20 7.98 -26.40
CA TYR A 51 -3.01 7.36 -25.82
C TYR A 51 -3.41 6.07 -25.08
N THR A 52 -3.89 5.09 -25.84
CA THR A 52 -4.52 3.87 -25.31
C THR A 52 -3.53 3.03 -24.51
N LEU A 53 -2.31 2.90 -25.01
CA LEU A 53 -1.30 2.04 -24.38
C LEU A 53 -0.85 2.63 -23.06
N MET A 54 -0.57 3.93 -23.02
CA MET A 54 -0.21 4.60 -21.76
C MET A 54 -1.37 4.72 -20.79
N SER A 55 -2.63 4.80 -21.25
CA SER A 55 -3.78 4.69 -20.36
C SER A 55 -3.76 3.37 -19.57
N HIS A 56 -3.57 2.23 -20.25
CA HIS A 56 -3.51 0.93 -19.57
C HIS A 56 -2.28 0.77 -18.66
N ILE A 57 -1.13 1.27 -19.10
CA ILE A 57 0.10 1.22 -18.29
C ILE A 57 -0.07 2.03 -17.02
N THR A 58 -0.58 3.26 -17.13
CA THR A 58 -0.82 4.12 -15.96
C THR A 58 -1.87 3.52 -15.02
N GLU A 59 -2.96 2.96 -15.54
CA GLU A 59 -3.95 2.25 -14.73
C GLU A 59 -3.33 1.12 -13.88
N GLY A 60 -2.42 0.32 -14.46
CA GLY A 60 -1.77 -0.78 -13.75
C GLY A 60 -0.61 -0.37 -12.82
N THR A 61 -0.02 0.80 -13.01
CA THR A 61 1.25 1.18 -12.33
C THR A 61 1.15 2.41 -11.44
N LEU A 62 0.15 3.26 -11.60
CA LEU A 62 0.05 4.53 -10.87
C LEU A 62 -0.02 4.30 -9.36
N LEU A 63 -0.78 3.29 -8.90
CA LEU A 63 -0.84 2.93 -7.48
C LEU A 63 0.54 2.53 -6.91
N THR A 64 1.39 1.90 -7.72
CA THR A 64 2.76 1.54 -7.32
C THR A 64 3.64 2.79 -7.24
N LEU A 65 3.44 3.76 -8.12
CA LEU A 65 4.12 5.06 -8.05
C LEU A 65 3.72 5.85 -6.79
N TYR A 66 2.44 5.83 -6.41
CA TYR A 66 1.92 6.45 -5.17
C TYR A 66 2.60 5.90 -3.89
N GLN A 67 3.07 4.66 -3.90
CA GLN A 67 3.74 4.08 -2.74
C GLN A 67 5.18 4.60 -2.57
N GLY A 68 5.79 5.12 -3.64
CA GLY A 68 7.15 5.65 -3.65
C GLY A 68 7.23 7.17 -3.54
N ILE A 69 6.15 7.90 -3.89
CA ILE A 69 6.12 9.37 -3.95
C ILE A 69 4.85 9.90 -3.29
N ASP A 70 5.01 10.93 -2.45
CA ASP A 70 3.90 11.71 -1.91
C ASP A 70 3.37 12.66 -3.00
N LEU A 71 2.53 12.12 -3.88
CA LEU A 71 1.94 12.86 -5.02
C LEU A 71 1.11 14.07 -4.58
N ASP A 72 0.61 14.07 -3.34
CA ASP A 72 -0.19 15.18 -2.79
C ASP A 72 0.66 16.45 -2.60
N LYS A 73 1.98 16.28 -2.45
CA LYS A 73 2.96 17.36 -2.33
C LYS A 73 3.82 17.54 -3.57
N ALA A 74 3.71 16.66 -4.55
CA ALA A 74 4.57 16.66 -5.71
C ALA A 74 3.94 17.47 -6.86
N ASN A 75 4.71 18.41 -7.40
CA ASN A 75 4.41 19.04 -8.68
C ASN A 75 5.12 18.22 -9.74
N LEU A 76 4.37 17.57 -10.64
CA LEU A 76 4.93 16.59 -11.58
C LEU A 76 4.46 16.82 -12.99
N THR A 77 5.28 16.37 -13.93
CA THR A 77 4.91 16.26 -15.35
C THR A 77 5.08 14.82 -15.81
N ILE A 78 4.04 14.24 -16.39
CA ILE A 78 4.10 12.94 -17.06
C ILE A 78 4.21 13.18 -18.56
N PHE A 79 5.30 12.73 -19.17
CA PHE A 79 5.47 12.72 -20.61
C PHE A 79 5.01 11.38 -21.17
N CYS A 80 3.94 11.40 -21.93
CA CYS A 80 3.22 10.24 -22.41
C CYS A 80 3.60 9.97 -23.87
N PRO A 81 4.39 8.92 -24.18
CA PRO A 81 4.66 8.51 -25.55
C PRO A 81 3.36 8.13 -26.27
N THR A 82 3.28 8.44 -27.56
CA THR A 82 2.17 8.03 -28.44
C THR A 82 2.10 6.52 -28.59
N ASP A 83 0.93 6.01 -28.97
CA ASP A 83 0.75 4.58 -29.25
C ASP A 83 1.67 4.13 -30.42
N GLU A 84 1.93 5.00 -31.40
CA GLU A 84 2.91 4.77 -32.48
C GLU A 84 4.34 4.62 -31.96
N ALA A 85 4.72 5.31 -30.88
CA ALA A 85 6.04 5.19 -30.27
C ALA A 85 6.28 3.77 -29.73
N PHE A 86 5.25 3.12 -29.17
CA PHE A 86 5.35 1.74 -28.70
C PHE A 86 5.59 0.77 -29.85
N LEU A 87 4.86 0.96 -30.95
CA LEU A 87 5.02 0.15 -32.17
C LEU A 87 6.44 0.32 -32.74
N ALA A 88 6.90 1.57 -32.87
CA ALA A 88 8.23 1.89 -33.39
C ALA A 88 9.36 1.32 -32.51
N ALA A 89 9.16 1.27 -31.20
CA ALA A 89 10.12 0.70 -30.25
C ALA A 89 10.06 -0.84 -30.16
N GLY A 90 9.10 -1.49 -30.82
CA GLY A 90 8.87 -2.94 -30.69
C GLY A 90 8.40 -3.34 -29.28
N LEU A 91 7.73 -2.42 -28.57
CA LEU A 91 7.29 -2.56 -27.18
C LEU A 91 5.80 -2.91 -27.07
N GLU A 92 5.21 -3.59 -28.06
CA GLU A 92 3.80 -4.01 -27.99
C GLU A 92 3.51 -4.93 -26.79
N GLU A 93 4.44 -5.81 -26.43
CA GLU A 93 4.33 -6.69 -25.26
C GLU A 93 4.44 -5.93 -23.92
N TYR A 94 4.92 -4.69 -23.95
CA TYR A 94 5.14 -3.86 -22.76
C TYR A 94 3.85 -3.62 -21.96
N ILE A 95 2.68 -3.68 -22.60
CA ILE A 95 1.37 -3.57 -21.95
C ILE A 95 1.20 -4.68 -20.90
N HIS A 96 1.72 -5.87 -21.14
CA HIS A 96 1.60 -7.01 -20.23
C HIS A 96 2.60 -6.97 -19.07
N ARG A 97 3.72 -6.27 -19.25
CA ARG A 97 4.76 -6.14 -18.23
C ARG A 97 5.41 -4.76 -18.31
N PRO A 98 4.73 -3.69 -17.86
CA PRO A 98 5.29 -2.36 -17.91
C PRO A 98 6.52 -2.28 -17.00
N SER A 99 7.63 -1.80 -17.56
CA SER A 99 8.85 -1.51 -16.79
C SER A 99 8.63 -0.26 -15.95
N LEU A 100 8.61 -0.43 -14.63
CA LEU A 100 8.51 0.71 -13.71
C LEU A 100 9.62 1.74 -13.95
N GLU A 101 10.84 1.29 -14.27
CA GLU A 101 11.98 2.19 -14.53
C GLU A 101 11.79 3.07 -15.77
N LEU A 102 11.21 2.50 -16.83
CA LEU A 102 10.95 3.25 -18.06
C LEU A 102 9.86 4.29 -17.81
N LEU A 103 8.81 3.94 -17.07
CA LEU A 103 7.77 4.88 -16.66
C LEU A 103 8.31 5.98 -15.76
N GLN A 104 9.15 5.64 -14.77
CA GLN A 104 9.80 6.60 -13.88
C GLN A 104 10.64 7.63 -14.64
N TYR A 105 11.28 7.23 -15.74
CA TYR A 105 12.05 8.16 -16.57
C TYR A 105 11.18 9.14 -17.37
N HIS A 106 9.91 8.80 -17.61
CA HIS A 106 8.95 9.68 -18.27
C HIS A 106 8.23 10.64 -17.32
N ILE A 107 8.55 10.60 -16.03
CA ILE A 107 7.92 11.45 -15.01
C ILE A 107 8.95 12.41 -14.46
N ALA A 108 8.79 13.69 -14.76
CA ALA A 108 9.61 14.76 -14.19
C ALA A 108 9.08 15.19 -12.82
N LEU A 109 10.00 15.43 -11.89
CA LEU A 109 9.77 15.90 -10.52
C LEU A 109 9.48 17.40 -10.42
N THR A 110 8.96 17.97 -11.50
CA THR A 110 8.57 19.38 -11.61
C THR A 110 7.39 19.47 -12.56
N LYS A 111 6.40 20.28 -12.20
CA LYS A 111 5.32 20.67 -13.11
C LYS A 111 5.89 21.64 -14.14
N VAL A 112 5.74 21.28 -15.40
CA VAL A 112 6.21 22.04 -16.55
C VAL A 112 4.99 22.30 -17.40
N ASP A 113 4.38 23.47 -17.24
CA ASP A 113 3.32 23.90 -18.14
C ASP A 113 3.93 24.33 -19.49
N ARG A 114 3.06 24.46 -20.50
CA ARG A 114 3.46 24.92 -21.83
C ARG A 114 4.14 26.29 -21.77
N GLU A 115 3.53 27.21 -21.03
CA GLU A 115 4.00 28.59 -20.88
C GLU A 115 5.36 28.65 -20.15
N ASP A 116 5.58 27.76 -19.18
CA ASP A 116 6.83 27.67 -18.42
C ASP A 116 7.99 27.25 -19.31
N LEU A 117 7.78 26.25 -20.17
CA LEU A 117 8.82 25.76 -21.08
C LEU A 117 9.28 26.82 -22.07
N GLU A 118 8.45 27.82 -22.36
CA GLU A 118 8.77 28.89 -23.31
C GLU A 118 9.42 30.11 -22.67
N THR A 119 8.94 30.48 -21.48
CA THR A 119 9.25 31.78 -20.89
C THR A 119 10.15 31.67 -19.66
N LEU A 120 10.05 30.56 -18.93
CA LEU A 120 10.72 30.39 -17.64
C LEU A 120 11.90 29.43 -17.70
N ILE A 121 11.80 28.35 -18.49
CA ILE A 121 12.79 27.27 -18.51
C ILE A 121 13.76 27.47 -19.69
N PRO A 122 15.05 27.74 -19.42
CA PRO A 122 16.04 27.91 -20.48
C PRO A 122 16.33 26.62 -21.25
N PHE A 123 16.83 26.77 -22.47
CA PHE A 123 17.43 25.67 -23.24
C PHE A 123 18.57 25.01 -22.42
N GLY A 124 18.64 23.68 -22.47
CA GLY A 124 19.64 22.89 -21.74
C GLY A 124 19.32 22.68 -20.27
N SER A 125 18.18 23.19 -19.77
CA SER A 125 17.74 22.94 -18.40
C SER A 125 17.52 21.46 -18.15
N LYS A 126 17.94 21.01 -16.96
CA LYS A 126 17.78 19.63 -16.51
C LYS A 126 16.54 19.53 -15.62
N LEU A 127 15.63 18.62 -15.97
CA LEU A 127 14.44 18.28 -15.23
C LEU A 127 14.67 16.94 -14.57
N ASP A 128 14.78 16.89 -13.24
CA ASP A 128 14.94 15.63 -12.53
C ASP A 128 13.73 14.72 -12.76
N THR A 129 13.97 13.41 -12.85
CA THR A 129 12.90 12.41 -13.03
C THR A 129 12.78 11.51 -11.81
N LEU A 130 11.73 10.70 -11.75
CA LEU A 130 11.63 9.63 -10.76
C LEU A 130 12.71 8.56 -10.92
N ARG A 131 13.35 8.49 -12.09
CA ARG A 131 14.52 7.66 -12.28
C ARG A 131 15.76 8.42 -11.82
N HIS A 132 16.25 8.06 -10.64
CA HIS A 132 17.44 8.69 -10.05
C HIS A 132 18.62 8.80 -11.02
N HIS A 133 19.29 9.95 -11.02
CA HIS A 133 20.47 10.26 -11.85
C HIS A 133 20.22 10.27 -13.36
N HIS A 134 18.96 10.27 -13.80
CA HIS A 134 18.59 10.38 -15.21
C HIS A 134 17.63 11.57 -15.40
N PRO A 135 18.12 12.82 -15.39
CA PRO A 135 17.28 13.96 -15.75
C PRO A 135 16.80 13.91 -17.22
N LEU A 136 15.77 14.68 -17.53
CA LEU A 136 15.45 15.08 -18.90
C LEU A 136 16.09 16.43 -19.19
N VAL A 137 16.40 16.72 -20.45
CA VAL A 137 17.05 17.96 -20.88
C VAL A 137 16.13 18.68 -21.86
N VAL A 138 15.86 19.96 -21.61
CA VAL A 138 15.13 20.80 -22.55
C VAL A 138 16.02 21.09 -23.76
N THR A 139 15.57 20.71 -24.95
CA THR A 139 16.41 20.70 -26.18
C THR A 139 15.90 21.61 -27.27
N THR A 140 14.61 21.92 -27.31
CA THR A 140 14.08 22.95 -28.21
C THR A 140 13.05 23.75 -27.45
N LEU A 141 13.12 25.07 -27.58
CA LEU A 141 12.14 26.00 -27.03
C LEU A 141 11.15 26.41 -28.13
N GLY A 142 9.91 26.71 -27.74
CA GLY A 142 8.93 27.35 -28.62
C GLY A 142 7.59 26.61 -28.73
N HIS A 143 6.53 27.39 -28.89
CA HIS A 143 5.12 26.99 -28.76
C HIS A 143 4.71 25.77 -29.60
N ALA A 144 5.24 25.62 -30.82
CA ALA A 144 4.85 24.55 -31.74
C ALA A 144 5.86 23.39 -31.80
N ASN A 145 7.11 23.63 -31.41
CA ASN A 145 8.23 22.73 -31.71
C ASN A 145 9.09 22.42 -30.48
N ALA A 146 8.56 22.60 -29.26
CA ALA A 146 9.33 22.32 -28.07
C ALA A 146 9.69 20.83 -27.99
N SER A 147 10.88 20.55 -27.48
CA SER A 147 11.36 19.17 -27.35
C SER A 147 12.18 18.98 -26.08
N ILE A 148 12.10 17.76 -25.55
CA ILE A 148 12.84 17.29 -24.40
C ILE A 148 13.63 16.06 -24.83
N ASN A 149 14.94 16.02 -24.55
CA ASN A 149 15.85 14.98 -25.05
C ASN A 149 15.76 14.75 -26.57
N ASN A 150 15.59 15.82 -27.35
CA ASN A 150 15.31 15.79 -28.80
C ASN A 150 14.03 15.05 -29.21
N VAL A 151 13.14 14.75 -28.26
CA VAL A 151 11.80 14.21 -28.51
C VAL A 151 10.79 15.36 -28.50
N PRO A 152 10.09 15.61 -29.62
CA PRO A 152 9.05 16.64 -29.70
C PRO A 152 7.90 16.37 -28.73
N ILE A 153 7.36 17.45 -28.16
CA ILE A 153 6.07 17.44 -27.45
C ILE A 153 4.97 17.64 -28.49
N GLU A 154 4.13 16.62 -28.67
CA GLU A 154 3.08 16.61 -29.70
C GLU A 154 1.74 17.09 -29.18
N ALA A 155 1.44 16.83 -27.91
CA ALA A 155 0.18 17.20 -27.31
C ALA A 155 0.42 17.87 -25.95
N TRP A 156 -0.14 19.05 -25.78
CA TRP A 156 -0.06 19.81 -24.54
C TRP A 156 -1.30 19.55 -23.69
N ASN A 157 -1.11 19.52 -22.36
CA ASN A 157 -2.19 19.46 -21.38
C ASN A 157 -3.23 18.35 -21.64
N LEU A 158 -2.78 17.11 -21.89
CA LEU A 158 -3.65 15.94 -21.97
C LEU A 158 -4.45 15.74 -20.67
N TYR A 159 -3.84 16.11 -19.55
CA TYR A 159 -4.46 16.21 -18.23
C TYR A 159 -3.76 17.33 -17.45
N ASN A 160 -4.50 18.08 -16.63
CA ASN A 160 -3.95 19.09 -15.74
C ASN A 160 -4.91 19.33 -14.57
N ASP A 161 -4.47 19.03 -13.35
CA ASP A 161 -5.23 19.29 -12.11
C ASP A 161 -4.63 20.45 -11.28
N GLY A 162 -3.60 21.11 -11.81
CA GLY A 162 -2.83 22.16 -11.13
C GLY A 162 -1.55 21.68 -10.44
N LYS A 163 -1.44 20.40 -10.07
CA LYS A 163 -0.22 19.78 -9.47
C LYS A 163 0.45 18.80 -10.43
N ILE A 164 -0.34 17.97 -11.11
CA ILE A 164 0.09 17.00 -12.10
C ILE A 164 -0.36 17.50 -13.47
N VAL A 165 0.58 17.56 -14.40
CA VAL A 165 0.30 17.82 -15.81
C VAL A 165 0.78 16.66 -16.67
N VAL A 166 0.05 16.36 -17.73
CA VAL A 166 0.39 15.30 -18.69
C VAL A 166 0.53 15.90 -20.07
N HIS A 167 1.63 15.57 -20.75
CA HIS A 167 1.93 16.00 -22.10
C HIS A 167 2.23 14.79 -22.98
N GLY A 168 1.74 14.79 -24.21
CA GLY A 168 2.06 13.77 -25.21
C GLY A 168 3.39 14.06 -25.89
N VAL A 169 4.22 13.03 -26.05
CA VAL A 169 5.52 13.11 -26.72
C VAL A 169 5.60 12.10 -27.86
N HIS A 170 6.34 12.47 -28.91
CA HIS A 170 6.42 11.68 -30.14
C HIS A 170 7.05 10.29 -29.96
N SER A 171 7.97 10.14 -29.02
CA SER A 171 8.74 8.90 -28.82
C SER A 171 9.13 8.70 -27.36
N PHE A 172 9.72 7.54 -27.06
CA PHE A 172 10.32 7.29 -25.76
C PHE A 172 11.59 8.11 -25.58
N PHE A 173 11.83 8.59 -24.36
CA PHE A 173 13.13 9.17 -24.03
C PHE A 173 14.20 8.09 -23.94
N ASP A 174 15.34 8.32 -24.59
CA ASP A 174 16.53 7.47 -24.47
C ASP A 174 17.25 7.76 -23.13
N PRO A 175 17.40 6.76 -22.23
CA PRO A 175 18.19 6.92 -21.01
C PRO A 175 19.66 7.25 -21.26
N ALA A 176 20.22 6.87 -22.41
CA ALA A 176 21.60 7.15 -22.79
C ALA A 176 21.81 8.58 -23.32
N PHE A 177 20.74 9.37 -23.48
CA PHE A 177 20.79 10.74 -24.01
C PHE A 177 21.86 11.61 -23.30
N GLN A 178 21.94 11.50 -21.98
CA GLN A 178 22.89 12.29 -21.19
C GLN A 178 24.34 11.85 -21.37
N THR A 179 24.57 10.54 -21.46
CA THR A 179 25.90 9.96 -21.64
C THR A 179 26.53 10.41 -22.97
N ALA A 180 25.71 10.75 -23.96
CA ALA A 180 26.18 11.16 -25.28
C ALA A 180 26.39 12.68 -25.44
N GLN A 181 25.59 13.55 -24.80
CA GLN A 181 25.56 14.98 -25.12
C GLN A 181 25.69 15.95 -23.93
N PHE A 182 25.50 15.50 -22.68
CA PHE A 182 25.58 16.36 -21.49
C PHE A 182 26.17 15.60 -20.28
N PRO A 183 27.51 15.54 -20.12
CA PRO A 183 28.13 14.82 -19.01
C PRO A 183 27.61 15.32 -17.66
N ILE A 184 27.30 14.37 -16.76
CA ILE A 184 26.95 14.69 -15.37
C ILE A 184 28.26 15.10 -14.68
N ASN A 185 28.42 16.39 -14.40
CA ASN A 185 29.51 16.89 -13.57
C ASN A 185 29.24 16.47 -12.11
N SER A 186 29.59 15.25 -11.75
CA SER A 186 29.43 14.71 -10.39
C SER A 186 30.52 15.24 -9.46
N ASN A 187 30.47 16.53 -9.14
CA ASN A 187 31.13 17.10 -7.96
C ASN A 187 30.07 17.48 -6.93
N GLY A 188 29.79 16.58 -5.98
CA GLY A 188 28.84 16.86 -4.90
C GLY A 188 28.50 15.64 -4.06
N THR A 189 29.35 15.36 -3.08
CA THR A 189 29.04 14.77 -1.77
C THR A 189 28.02 13.61 -1.73
N ALA A 190 28.55 12.39 -1.77
CA ALA A 190 27.90 11.26 -1.14
C ALA A 190 27.84 11.48 0.37
N GLU A 191 26.63 11.56 0.94
CA GLU A 191 26.25 11.38 2.35
C GLU A 191 24.80 11.94 2.48
N THR A 192 23.78 11.35 3.13
CA THR A 192 23.71 10.41 4.26
C THR A 192 22.33 9.72 4.31
N ASN A 193 22.32 8.46 4.76
CA ASN A 193 21.32 7.85 5.65
C ASN A 193 19.81 7.83 5.28
N THR A 194 19.39 6.89 4.43
CA THR A 194 17.98 6.42 4.36
C THR A 194 17.77 4.99 4.88
N SER A 195 18.82 4.33 5.39
CA SER A 195 18.75 2.96 5.91
C SER A 195 18.26 2.85 7.37
N VAL A 196 18.15 3.93 8.15
CA VAL A 196 17.87 3.81 9.60
C VAL A 196 16.37 3.81 9.93
N THR A 197 15.50 4.26 9.01
CA THR A 197 14.05 4.43 9.28
C THR A 197 13.18 3.24 8.84
N TYR A 198 13.64 2.39 7.92
CA TYR A 198 12.89 1.20 7.50
C TYR A 198 13.07 0.02 8.47
N TRP A 199 14.29 -0.23 8.96
CA TRP A 199 14.56 -1.38 9.84
C TRP A 199 13.93 -1.24 11.23
N THR A 200 13.85 -0.01 11.75
CA THR A 200 13.23 0.27 13.06
C THR A 200 11.71 0.07 13.01
N ARG A 201 11.04 0.48 11.93
CA ARG A 201 9.60 0.25 11.74
C ARG A 201 9.27 -1.24 11.57
N THR A 202 10.07 -1.98 10.81
CA THR A 202 9.89 -3.42 10.60
C THR A 202 10.08 -4.22 11.91
N LEU A 203 11.09 -3.88 12.71
CA LEU A 203 11.32 -4.52 14.01
C LEU A 203 10.16 -4.31 15.00
N VAL A 204 9.60 -3.09 15.05
CA VAL A 204 8.47 -2.79 15.94
C VAL A 204 7.22 -3.61 15.55
N VAL A 205 6.94 -3.76 14.25
CA VAL A 205 5.82 -4.58 13.77
C VAL A 205 6.04 -6.06 14.10
N ILE A 206 7.24 -6.59 13.89
CA ILE A 206 7.57 -7.99 14.21
C ILE A 206 7.43 -8.26 15.70
N LEU A 207 7.92 -7.36 16.56
CA LEU A 207 7.79 -7.49 18.02
C LEU A 207 6.32 -7.41 18.46
N ALA A 208 5.53 -6.52 17.88
CA ALA A 208 4.11 -6.40 18.18
C ALA A 208 3.33 -7.67 17.79
N VAL A 209 3.55 -8.20 16.58
CA VAL A 209 2.92 -9.45 16.13
C VAL A 209 3.34 -10.63 17.00
N SER A 210 4.64 -10.73 17.32
CA SER A 210 5.18 -11.80 18.17
C SER A 210 4.58 -11.76 19.58
N LEU A 211 4.40 -10.57 20.16
CA LEU A 211 3.76 -10.38 21.46
C LEU A 211 2.28 -10.80 21.43
N VAL A 212 1.55 -10.45 20.37
CA VAL A 212 0.14 -10.85 20.20
C VAL A 212 -0.01 -12.37 20.13
N VAL A 213 0.84 -13.03 19.34
CA VAL A 213 0.84 -14.50 19.24
C VAL A 213 1.18 -15.13 20.59
N PHE A 214 2.17 -14.60 21.30
CA PHE A 214 2.55 -15.08 22.63
C PHE A 214 1.40 -14.91 23.65
N CYS A 215 0.74 -13.76 23.69
CA CYS A 215 -0.43 -13.53 24.54
C CYS A 215 -1.56 -14.51 24.23
N ALA A 216 -1.86 -14.76 22.94
CA ALA A 216 -2.88 -15.72 22.53
C ALA A 216 -2.55 -17.15 22.99
N MET A 217 -1.28 -17.57 22.88
CA MET A 217 -0.82 -18.87 23.38
C MET A 217 -0.92 -18.97 24.91
N LEU A 218 -0.59 -17.90 25.63
CA LEU A 218 -0.70 -17.86 27.09
C LEU A 218 -2.15 -17.99 27.56
N VAL A 219 -3.07 -17.27 26.91
CA VAL A 219 -4.51 -17.38 27.17
C VAL A 219 -5.01 -18.80 26.90
N ARG A 220 -4.54 -19.43 25.81
CA ARG A 220 -4.88 -20.82 25.48
C ARG A 220 -4.32 -21.81 26.51
N ALA A 221 -3.11 -21.61 27.00
CA ALA A 221 -2.50 -22.44 28.04
C ALA A 221 -3.21 -22.29 29.39
N LEU A 222 -3.59 -21.07 29.78
CA LEU A 222 -4.29 -20.78 31.03
C LEU A 222 -5.73 -21.32 31.00
N THR A 223 -6.43 -21.19 29.88
CA THR A 223 -7.76 -21.80 29.70
C THR A 223 -7.71 -23.32 29.75
N HIS A 224 -6.66 -23.94 29.19
CA HIS A 224 -6.46 -25.40 29.28
C HIS A 224 -6.16 -25.86 30.72
N LYS A 225 -5.29 -25.16 31.45
CA LYS A 225 -5.00 -25.47 32.87
C LYS A 225 -6.23 -25.27 33.77
N PHE A 226 -7.06 -24.26 33.49
CA PHE A 226 -8.28 -24.00 34.25
C PHE A 226 -9.36 -25.07 34.03
N LEU A 227 -9.42 -25.68 32.83
CA LEU A 227 -10.36 -26.76 32.56
C LEU A 227 -10.02 -28.04 33.34
N ILE A 228 -8.73 -28.33 33.53
CA ILE A 228 -8.27 -29.53 34.24
C ILE A 228 -8.47 -29.40 35.75
N SER A 229 -8.26 -28.20 36.31
CA SER A 229 -8.46 -27.94 37.75
C SER A 229 -9.90 -28.07 38.23
N LYS A 230 -10.90 -28.05 37.34
CA LYS A 230 -12.33 -28.06 37.73
C LYS A 230 -12.96 -29.46 37.69
N VAL A 231 -12.20 -30.49 37.33
CA VAL A 231 -12.64 -31.89 37.34
C VAL A 231 -12.05 -32.59 38.55
N GLU A 232 -12.60 -32.31 39.73
CA GLU A 232 -12.37 -33.10 40.94
C GLU A 232 -13.56 -34.07 41.07
N VAL A 233 -13.30 -35.36 40.86
CA VAL A 233 -14.31 -36.41 41.01
C VAL A 233 -14.31 -36.85 42.48
N ASP A 234 -15.28 -36.37 43.26
CA ASP A 234 -15.48 -36.84 44.64
C ASP A 234 -16.13 -38.22 44.63
N THR A 235 -15.30 -39.27 44.67
CA THR A 235 -15.74 -40.66 44.92
C THR A 235 -15.81 -40.94 46.41
N SER A 236 -16.68 -40.23 47.13
CA SER A 236 -17.02 -40.59 48.51
C SER A 236 -18.30 -41.44 48.52
N PRO A 237 -18.26 -42.73 48.92
CA PRO A 237 -19.45 -43.57 49.00
C PRO A 237 -20.33 -43.10 50.17
N LYS A 238 -21.51 -42.55 49.86
CA LYS A 238 -22.52 -42.26 50.88
C LYS A 238 -23.27 -43.54 51.25
N LEU A 239 -23.05 -43.96 52.50
CA LEU A 239 -23.79 -45.03 53.17
C LEU A 239 -25.20 -44.50 53.51
N PHE A 240 -26.25 -45.13 53.00
CA PHE A 240 -27.62 -44.82 53.40
C PHE A 240 -27.96 -45.53 54.73
N PRO A 241 -28.69 -44.88 55.65
CA PRO A 241 -29.19 -45.52 56.86
C PRO A 241 -30.28 -46.53 56.50
N SER A 242 -30.14 -47.73 57.06
CA SER A 242 -31.08 -48.84 56.93
C SER A 242 -32.20 -48.66 57.94
N ASP A 243 -33.32 -48.08 57.52
CA ASP A 243 -34.54 -48.10 58.32
C ASP A 243 -35.49 -49.20 57.83
N SER A 244 -35.74 -50.10 58.77
CA SER A 244 -36.56 -51.29 58.68
C SER A 244 -38.05 -50.99 58.56
N LYS A 245 -38.76 -51.90 57.89
CA LYS A 245 -40.22 -52.09 57.75
C LYS A 245 -40.88 -51.37 56.57
N CYS A 246 -40.88 -52.05 55.43
CA CYS A 246 -42.12 -52.64 54.90
C CYS A 246 -41.80 -53.71 53.84
N LYS A 247 -42.54 -54.81 53.93
CA LYS A 247 -42.54 -55.95 53.00
C LYS A 247 -43.15 -55.48 51.69
N ASP A 248 -42.42 -55.59 50.59
CA ASP A 248 -42.95 -56.06 49.30
C ASP A 248 -41.78 -56.49 48.39
N PRO A 249 -41.83 -57.69 47.78
CA PRO A 249 -40.76 -58.21 46.94
C PRO A 249 -41.08 -57.88 45.49
N ASN A 250 -40.61 -56.75 44.99
CA ASN A 250 -40.37 -56.60 43.56
C ASN A 250 -39.47 -55.40 43.29
N VAL A 251 -38.30 -55.72 42.72
CA VAL A 251 -37.40 -54.83 41.99
C VAL A 251 -36.73 -53.76 42.84
N VAL A 252 -35.39 -53.78 42.90
CA VAL A 252 -34.50 -52.65 42.55
C VAL A 252 -33.06 -53.14 42.81
N SER A 253 -32.23 -53.18 41.77
CA SER A 253 -30.77 -53.15 41.95
C SER A 253 -30.11 -52.27 40.91
N MET A 254 -29.78 -51.07 41.38
CA MET A 254 -28.56 -50.27 41.17
C MET A 254 -28.08 -50.00 39.73
N ALA A 255 -28.42 -48.80 39.24
CA ALA A 255 -27.55 -48.06 38.32
C ALA A 255 -26.80 -46.97 39.10
N PRO A 256 -25.48 -46.80 38.94
CA PRO A 256 -24.77 -45.67 39.51
C PRO A 256 -25.16 -44.39 38.76
N VAL A 257 -25.77 -43.43 39.47
CA VAL A 257 -26.06 -42.10 38.91
C VAL A 257 -24.78 -41.27 39.02
N LEU A 258 -24.09 -41.07 37.90
CA LEU A 258 -23.04 -40.06 37.78
C LEU A 258 -23.68 -38.66 37.86
N LYS A 259 -23.44 -37.95 38.96
CA LYS A 259 -23.88 -36.55 39.10
C LYS A 259 -22.73 -35.64 38.68
N ILE A 260 -22.76 -35.17 37.43
CA ILE A 260 -21.86 -34.11 36.95
C ILE A 260 -22.44 -32.78 37.43
N VAL A 261 -21.80 -32.16 38.41
CA VAL A 261 -22.18 -30.81 38.86
C VAL A 261 -21.48 -29.79 37.98
N ILE A 262 -22.19 -29.28 36.97
CA ILE A 262 -21.72 -28.13 36.18
C ILE A 262 -22.11 -26.86 36.93
N THR A 263 -21.19 -26.27 37.69
CA THR A 263 -21.38 -24.92 38.25
C THR A 263 -21.24 -23.88 37.16
N LYS A 264 -22.37 -23.23 36.84
CA LYS A 264 -22.48 -22.16 35.86
C LYS A 264 -21.81 -20.88 36.41
N VAL A 265 -20.85 -20.33 35.67
CA VAL A 265 -20.36 -18.95 35.82
C VAL A 265 -20.54 -18.21 34.50
#